data_AF-A0A7R9DTK4-F1
#
_entry.id   AF-A0A7R9DTK4-F1
#
_cell.length_a   1.000
_cell.length_b   1.000
_cell.length_c   1.000
_cell.angle_alpha   90.00
_cell.angle_beta   90.00
_cell.angle_gamma   90.00
#
_symmetry.space_group_name_H-M   'P 1'
#
loop_
_entity.id
_entity.type
_entity.pdbx_description
1 polymer ?
#
loop_
_entity_poly.entity_id
_entity_poly.type
_entity_poly.pdbx_seq_one_letter_code
_entity_poly.pdbx_strand_id
1 'polypeptide(L)'
;MMNHACRALTYMMEALPRSSAVVVDAVPVFLEKLQVIQCMDVAEQSLTALEMLSRRHSKAILQARGVASCLMYLDFFSINAQRAALAITANCCQNLGGDEFPLVGESLSLLANRLTQQDKKSVESVCQAFSRLVDSFQHDASRLQEIASPQLLTNLQQLVSQPKLQLQLVNQTVALLNYNNLRVFLHCISKLQ
;
A
#
# COMPACT_ATOMS: atom_id res chain seq x y z
N MET A 1 7.65 23.31 16.60
CA MET A 1 7.45 22.48 17.81
C MET A 1 6.91 21.08 17.47
N MET A 2 5.89 20.94 16.61
CA MET A 2 5.25 19.66 16.29
C MET A 2 6.15 18.61 15.59
N ASN A 3 7.07 19.03 14.71
CA ASN A 3 8.04 18.13 14.08
C ASN A 3 8.93 17.37 15.10
N HIS A 4 9.29 18.00 16.21
CA HIS A 4 10.09 17.34 17.25
C HIS A 4 9.28 16.28 17.99
N ALA A 5 7.97 16.49 18.18
CA ALA A 5 7.10 15.50 18.80
C ALA A 5 6.92 14.27 17.90
N CYS A 6 6.66 14.45 16.60
CA CYS A 6 6.55 13.32 15.67
C CYS A 6 7.85 12.51 15.61
N ARG A 7 9.00 13.19 15.55
CA ARG A 7 10.31 12.53 15.60
C ARG A 7 10.57 11.80 16.91
N ALA A 8 10.20 12.40 18.05
CA ALA A 8 10.33 11.76 19.35
C ALA A 8 9.49 10.48 19.45
N LEU A 9 8.27 10.48 18.91
CA LEU A 9 7.41 9.29 18.85
C LEU A 9 8.00 8.20 17.94
N THR A 10 8.52 8.57 16.77
CA THR A 10 9.25 7.65 15.88
C THR A 10 10.44 7.02 16.62
N TYR A 11 11.33 7.82 17.22
CA TYR A 11 12.49 7.30 17.96
C TYR A 11 12.09 6.45 19.16
N MET A 12 11.01 6.80 19.85
CA MET A 12 10.48 5.99 20.95
C MET A 12 9.99 4.63 20.46
N MET A 13 9.28 4.56 19.33
CA MET A 13 8.83 3.30 18.73
C MET A 13 10.00 2.46 18.19
N GLU A 14 11.08 3.10 17.73
CA GLU A 14 12.31 2.42 17.30
C GLU A 14 13.05 1.80 18.50
N ALA A 15 13.20 2.57 19.58
CA ALA A 15 13.86 2.11 20.80
C ALA A 15 13.03 1.10 21.60
N LEU A 16 11.70 1.25 21.59
CA LEU A 16 10.74 0.46 22.36
C LEU A 16 9.53 0.07 21.51
N PRO A 17 9.59 -1.05 20.75
CA PRO A 17 8.50 -1.46 19.84
C PRO A 17 7.12 -1.62 20.50
N ARG A 18 7.09 -1.94 21.81
CA ARG A 18 5.84 -2.04 22.59
C ARG A 18 5.11 -0.71 22.78
N SER A 19 5.82 0.43 22.71
CA SER A 19 5.22 1.76 22.82
C SER A 19 4.25 2.07 21.69
N SER A 20 4.36 1.39 20.54
CA SER A 20 3.44 1.55 19.41
C SER A 20 1.97 1.35 19.77
N ALA A 21 1.66 0.56 20.80
CA ALA A 21 0.29 0.38 21.29
C ALA A 21 -0.30 1.66 21.91
N VAL A 22 0.53 2.51 22.51
CA VAL A 22 0.11 3.81 23.08
C VAL A 22 0.08 4.89 21.99
N VAL A 23 0.99 4.81 21.02
CA VAL A 23 1.08 5.79 19.93
C VAL A 23 -0.05 5.61 18.90
N VAL A 24 -0.72 4.46 18.87
CA VAL A 24 -1.81 4.19 17.93
C VAL A 24 -2.97 5.19 18.06
N ASP A 25 -3.21 5.72 19.26
CA ASP A 25 -4.27 6.71 19.52
C ASP A 25 -3.98 8.05 18.81
N ALA A 26 -2.73 8.28 18.40
CA ALA A 26 -2.33 9.46 17.62
C ALA A 26 -2.54 9.29 16.10
N VAL A 27 -2.97 8.11 15.61
CA VAL A 27 -3.22 7.87 14.17
C VAL A 27 -4.11 8.96 13.53
N PRO A 28 -5.27 9.33 14.10
CA PRO A 28 -6.12 10.37 13.50
C PRO A 28 -5.40 11.71 13.37
N VAL A 29 -4.57 12.07 14.35
CA VAL A 29 -3.81 13.33 14.35
C VAL A 29 -2.77 13.34 13.22
N PHE A 30 -2.07 12.22 12.99
CA PHE A 30 -1.14 12.10 11.88
C PHE A 30 -1.85 12.18 10.53
N LEU A 31 -3.01 11.52 10.39
CA LEU A 31 -3.78 11.52 9.14
C LEU A 31 -4.34 12.91 8.79
N GLU A 32 -4.77 13.68 9.80
CA GLU A 32 -5.20 15.07 9.61
C GLU A 32 -4.10 15.92 8.95
N LYS A 33 -2.82 15.70 9.30
CA LYS A 33 -1.69 16.43 8.71
C LYS A 33 -1.41 16.05 7.25
N LEU A 34 -1.90 14.91 6.80
CA LEU A 34 -1.83 14.50 5.39
C LEU A 34 -3.01 15.04 4.56
N GLN A 35 -4.16 15.28 5.20
CA GLN A 35 -5.34 15.84 4.55
C GLN A 35 -5.24 17.36 4.38
N VAL A 36 -4.63 18.05 5.33
CA VAL A 36 -4.42 19.51 5.29
C VAL A 36 -2.93 19.81 5.46
N ILE A 37 -2.18 19.72 4.36
CA ILE A 37 -0.73 19.96 4.37
C ILE A 37 -0.45 21.46 4.55
N GLN A 38 -0.13 21.84 5.79
CA GLN A 38 0.38 23.18 6.11
C GLN A 38 1.91 23.28 5.99
N CYS A 39 2.60 22.15 6.20
CA CYS A 39 4.04 22.04 6.14
C CYS A 39 4.41 20.65 5.63
N MET A 40 5.14 20.60 4.51
CA MET A 40 5.53 19.35 3.85
C MET A 40 6.38 18.47 4.78
N ASP A 41 7.32 19.06 5.53
CA ASP A 41 8.16 18.31 6.49
C ASP A 41 7.32 17.60 7.56
N VAL A 42 6.25 18.23 8.04
CA VAL A 42 5.34 17.63 9.03
C VAL A 42 4.55 16.47 8.43
N ALA A 43 4.11 16.61 7.18
CA ALA A 43 3.40 15.55 6.47
C ALA A 43 4.32 14.33 6.25
N GLU A 44 5.54 14.54 5.76
CA GLU A 44 6.51 13.45 5.54
C GLU A 44 6.92 12.75 6.85
N GLN A 45 7.08 13.52 7.93
CA GLN A 45 7.35 12.94 9.24
C GLN A 45 6.14 12.16 9.78
N SER A 46 4.91 12.61 9.49
CA SER A 46 3.68 11.88 9.85
C SER A 46 3.59 10.56 9.09
N LEU A 47 3.94 10.54 7.80
CA LEU A 47 4.05 9.31 7.01
C LEU A 47 5.09 8.35 7.60
N THR A 48 6.24 8.86 8.04
CA THR A 48 7.28 8.03 8.68
C THR A 48 6.76 7.37 9.96
N ALA A 49 6.04 8.11 10.81
CA ALA A 49 5.42 7.55 12.02
C ALA A 49 4.32 6.53 11.69
N LEU A 50 3.46 6.83 10.72
CA LEU A 50 2.40 5.94 10.26
C LEU A 50 2.97 4.65 9.63
N GLU A 51 4.09 4.71 8.92
CA GLU A 51 4.77 3.54 8.37
C GLU A 51 5.16 2.57 9.48
N MET A 52 5.75 3.08 10.56
CA MET A 52 6.10 2.27 11.72
C MET A 52 4.87 1.64 12.39
N LEU A 53 3.81 2.42 12.58
CA LEU A 53 2.56 1.95 13.18
C LEU A 53 1.89 0.89 12.31
N SER A 54 1.90 1.07 10.99
CA SER A 54 1.24 0.18 10.04
C SER A 54 1.74 -1.26 10.11
N ARG A 55 2.98 -1.49 10.58
CA ARG A 55 3.55 -2.83 10.72
C ARG A 55 2.82 -3.72 11.73
N ARG A 56 2.10 -3.13 12.70
CA ARG A 56 1.36 -3.86 13.75
C ARG A 56 -0.09 -3.40 13.92
N HIS A 57 -0.38 -2.17 13.52
CA HIS A 57 -1.66 -1.51 13.74
C HIS A 57 -2.29 -1.01 12.44
N SER A 58 -2.06 -1.73 11.33
CA SER A 58 -2.59 -1.36 10.02
C SER A 58 -4.11 -1.22 10.01
N LYS A 59 -4.84 -2.04 10.78
CA LYS A 59 -6.29 -1.93 10.92
C LYS A 59 -6.74 -0.59 11.48
N ALA A 60 -6.06 -0.03 12.48
CA ALA A 60 -6.39 1.28 13.03
C ALA A 60 -6.23 2.38 11.97
N ILE A 61 -5.17 2.29 11.16
CA ILE A 61 -4.91 3.23 10.05
C ILE A 61 -5.98 3.08 8.96
N LEU A 62 -6.29 1.86 8.56
CA LEU A 62 -7.28 1.57 7.53
C LEU A 62 -8.67 2.10 7.90
N GLN A 63 -9.14 1.80 9.12
CA GLN A 63 -10.44 2.22 9.62
C GLN A 63 -10.56 3.74 9.75
N ALA A 64 -9.44 4.44 9.98
CA ALA A 64 -9.37 5.90 9.97
C ALA A 64 -9.25 6.50 8.55
N ARG A 65 -9.55 5.74 7.49
CA ARG A 65 -9.37 6.15 6.07
C ARG A 65 -7.93 6.55 5.74
N GLY A 66 -6.98 5.86 6.36
CA GLY A 66 -5.57 6.19 6.25
C GLY A 66 -4.98 5.95 4.87
N VAL A 67 -5.44 4.96 4.12
CA VAL A 67 -4.95 4.67 2.75
C VAL A 67 -5.20 5.87 1.83
N ALA A 68 -6.44 6.33 1.73
CA ALA A 68 -6.80 7.50 0.93
C ALA A 68 -5.99 8.74 1.35
N SER A 69 -5.87 8.98 2.67
CA SER A 69 -5.12 10.13 3.21
C SER A 69 -3.63 10.07 2.88
N CYS A 70 -3.00 8.88 2.93
CA CYS A 70 -1.59 8.72 2.62
C CYS A 70 -1.28 8.90 1.12
N LEU A 71 -2.24 8.59 0.25
CA LEU A 71 -2.06 8.63 -1.21
C LEU A 71 -2.50 9.97 -1.84
N MET A 72 -3.24 10.81 -1.10
CA MET A 72 -3.85 12.05 -1.60
C MET A 72 -2.88 12.99 -2.31
N TYR A 73 -1.69 13.19 -1.75
CA TYR A 73 -0.65 14.09 -2.28
C TYR A 73 0.61 13.34 -2.73
N LEU A 74 0.46 12.06 -3.10
CA LEU A 74 1.59 11.16 -3.34
C LEU A 74 2.62 11.73 -4.33
N ASP A 75 2.19 12.33 -5.44
CA ASP A 75 3.10 12.91 -6.45
C ASP A 75 3.94 14.09 -5.96
N PHE A 76 3.49 14.78 -4.90
CA PHE A 76 4.17 15.94 -4.34
C PHE A 76 5.18 15.59 -3.25
N PHE A 77 5.08 14.39 -2.68
CA PHE A 77 5.99 13.94 -1.63
C PHE A 77 7.37 13.59 -2.17
N SER A 78 8.39 13.71 -1.31
CA SER A 78 9.71 13.16 -1.60
C SER A 78 9.64 11.65 -1.86
N ILE A 79 10.64 11.10 -2.58
CA ILE A 79 10.71 9.66 -2.87
C ILE A 79 10.62 8.82 -1.59
N ASN A 80 11.19 9.30 -0.48
CA ASN A 80 11.15 8.58 0.80
C ASN A 80 9.74 8.56 1.39
N ALA A 81 9.03 9.68 1.35
CA ALA A 81 7.66 9.77 1.81
C ALA A 81 6.68 8.99 0.91
N GLN A 82 6.91 8.97 -0.42
CA GLN A 82 6.16 8.11 -1.33
C GLN A 82 6.30 6.63 -0.99
N ARG A 83 7.53 6.16 -0.76
CA ARG A 83 7.81 4.78 -0.33
C ARG A 83 7.09 4.47 1.00
N ALA A 84 7.13 5.38 1.97
CA ALA A 84 6.42 5.21 3.24
C ALA A 84 4.90 5.09 3.04
N ALA A 85 4.30 5.97 2.25
CA ALA A 85 2.86 5.94 1.93
C ALA A 85 2.43 4.62 1.26
N LEU A 86 3.24 4.13 0.31
CA LEU A 86 2.98 2.86 -0.37
C LEU A 86 3.18 1.66 0.55
N ALA A 87 4.17 1.68 1.44
CA ALA A 87 4.39 0.64 2.44
C ALA A 87 3.24 0.59 3.47
N ILE A 88 2.74 1.76 3.93
CA ILE A 88 1.54 1.85 4.78
C ILE A 88 0.35 1.21 4.06
N THR A 89 0.15 1.55 2.80
CA THR A 89 -0.95 1.01 1.98
C THR A 89 -0.85 -0.51 1.87
N ALA A 90 0.34 -1.04 1.54
CA ALA A 90 0.58 -2.48 1.48
C ALA A 90 0.28 -3.19 2.81
N ASN A 91 0.62 -2.57 3.95
CA ASN A 91 0.30 -3.09 5.29
C ASN A 91 -1.19 -3.05 5.61
N CYS A 92 -1.91 -2.04 5.13
CA CYS A 92 -3.36 -1.97 5.25
C CYS A 92 -4.09 -3.02 4.39
N CYS A 93 -3.48 -3.47 3.30
CA CYS A 93 -4.04 -4.52 2.44
C CYS A 93 -4.00 -5.94 3.04
N GLN A 94 -3.35 -6.14 4.19
CA GLN A 94 -3.21 -7.46 4.78
C GLN A 94 -4.50 -7.91 5.50
N ASN A 95 -4.96 -9.14 5.20
CA ASN A 95 -6.12 -9.78 5.83
C ASN A 95 -7.36 -8.87 5.81
N LEU A 96 -7.68 -8.30 4.65
CA LEU A 96 -8.85 -7.45 4.47
C LEU A 96 -10.15 -8.26 4.51
N GLY A 97 -11.14 -7.76 5.24
CA GLY A 97 -12.52 -8.22 5.15
C GLY A 97 -13.27 -7.60 3.97
N GLY A 98 -14.38 -8.21 3.57
CA GLY A 98 -15.24 -7.69 2.49
C GLY A 98 -15.72 -6.26 2.72
N ASP A 99 -16.08 -5.92 3.96
CA ASP A 99 -16.58 -4.59 4.34
C ASP A 99 -15.49 -3.51 4.32
N GLU A 100 -14.23 -3.93 4.40
CA GLU A 100 -13.06 -3.05 4.41
C GLU A 100 -12.51 -2.78 3.01
N PHE A 101 -12.86 -3.62 2.02
CA PHE A 101 -12.40 -3.48 0.65
C PHE A 101 -12.63 -2.08 0.05
N PRO A 102 -13.79 -1.41 0.23
CA PRO A 102 -14.01 -0.08 -0.33
C PRO A 102 -12.99 0.96 0.13
N LEU A 103 -12.39 0.79 1.31
CA LEU A 103 -11.36 1.69 1.86
C LEU A 103 -10.04 1.67 1.07
N VAL A 104 -9.83 0.62 0.27
CA VAL A 104 -8.65 0.45 -0.61
C VAL A 104 -9.04 0.44 -2.09
N GLY A 105 -10.25 -0.01 -2.42
CA GLY A 105 -10.76 -0.16 -3.78
C GLY A 105 -10.62 1.12 -4.64
N GLU A 106 -10.92 2.28 -4.05
CA GLU A 106 -10.80 3.58 -4.73
C GLU A 106 -9.36 3.91 -5.15
N SER A 107 -8.37 3.30 -4.50
CA SER A 107 -6.93 3.55 -4.74
C SER A 107 -6.30 2.57 -5.74
N LEU A 108 -7.02 1.54 -6.21
CA LEU A 108 -6.45 0.48 -7.05
C LEU A 108 -5.86 1.00 -8.36
N SER A 109 -6.55 1.91 -9.05
CA SER A 109 -6.05 2.51 -10.30
C SER A 109 -4.79 3.35 -10.07
N LEU A 110 -4.73 4.09 -8.97
CA LEU A 110 -3.54 4.85 -8.58
C LEU A 110 -2.36 3.92 -8.31
N LEU A 111 -2.58 2.85 -7.54
CA LEU A 111 -1.56 1.85 -7.26
C LEU A 111 -1.06 1.17 -8.54
N ALA A 112 -1.98 0.77 -9.44
CA ALA A 112 -1.61 0.18 -10.72
C ALA A 112 -0.71 1.11 -11.54
N ASN A 113 -0.99 2.42 -11.56
CA ASN A 113 -0.15 3.42 -12.22
C ASN A 113 1.27 3.54 -11.63
N ARG A 114 1.46 3.22 -10.35
CA ARG A 114 2.79 3.29 -9.71
C ARG A 114 3.72 2.15 -10.13
N LEU A 115 3.20 1.08 -10.72
CA LEU A 115 4.02 -0.04 -11.21
C LEU A 115 4.93 0.36 -12.39
N THR A 116 4.59 1.41 -13.13
CA THR A 116 5.40 1.87 -14.28
C THR A 116 6.51 2.84 -13.88
N GLN A 117 6.60 3.20 -12.59
CA GLN A 117 7.61 4.13 -12.10
C GLN A 117 8.97 3.47 -11.90
N GLN A 118 10.04 4.27 -11.93
CA GLN A 118 11.42 3.78 -11.86
C GLN A 118 11.85 3.33 -10.45
N ASP A 119 11.15 3.78 -9.40
CA ASP A 119 11.56 3.50 -8.03
C ASP A 119 11.21 2.07 -7.59
N LYS A 120 12.23 1.21 -7.52
CA LYS A 120 12.07 -0.23 -7.21
C LYS A 120 11.32 -0.50 -5.90
N LYS A 121 11.63 0.24 -4.84
CA LYS A 121 11.01 0.02 -3.51
C LYS A 121 9.51 0.38 -3.51
N SER A 122 9.15 1.43 -4.24
CA SER A 122 7.75 1.80 -4.46
C SER A 122 7.00 0.71 -5.23
N VAL A 123 7.60 0.21 -6.32
CA VAL A 123 7.03 -0.90 -7.10
C VAL A 123 6.86 -2.16 -6.25
N GLU A 124 7.85 -2.53 -5.43
CA GLU A 124 7.77 -3.66 -4.49
C GLU A 124 6.61 -3.52 -3.52
N SER A 125 6.43 -2.33 -2.93
CA SER A 125 5.33 -2.07 -2.00
C SER A 125 3.97 -2.19 -2.68
N VAL A 126 3.85 -1.69 -3.91
CA VAL A 126 2.63 -1.81 -4.71
C VAL A 126 2.33 -3.26 -5.07
N CYS A 127 3.32 -4.01 -5.55
CA CYS A 127 3.18 -5.45 -5.81
C CYS A 127 2.75 -6.22 -4.55
N GLN A 128 3.34 -5.88 -3.40
CA GLN A 128 2.96 -6.47 -2.11
C GLN A 128 1.52 -6.12 -1.71
N ALA A 129 1.07 -4.90 -1.96
CA ALA A 129 -0.32 -4.49 -1.72
C ALA A 129 -1.30 -5.33 -2.55
N PHE A 130 -1.04 -5.50 -3.84
CA PHE A 130 -1.86 -6.34 -4.72
C PHE A 130 -1.81 -7.82 -4.33
N SER A 131 -0.63 -8.36 -3.98
CA SER A 131 -0.52 -9.75 -3.48
C SER A 131 -1.42 -9.98 -2.27
N ARG A 132 -1.37 -9.09 -1.29
CA ARG A 132 -2.16 -9.21 -0.06
C ARG A 132 -3.66 -9.05 -0.31
N LEU A 133 -4.05 -8.19 -1.26
CA LEU A 133 -5.44 -8.07 -1.70
C LEU A 133 -5.93 -9.38 -2.32
N VAL A 134 -5.19 -9.93 -3.26
CA VAL A 134 -5.54 -11.20 -3.91
C VAL A 134 -5.62 -12.34 -2.89
N ASP A 135 -4.68 -12.42 -1.95
CA ASP A 135 -4.70 -13.44 -0.88
C ASP A 135 -5.94 -13.28 0.04
N SER A 136 -6.31 -12.04 0.36
CA SER A 136 -7.47 -11.73 1.22
C SER A 136 -8.80 -12.10 0.54
N PHE A 137 -8.88 -11.97 -0.78
CA PHE A 137 -10.10 -12.18 -1.56
C PHE A 137 -10.06 -13.41 -2.48
N GLN A 138 -9.17 -14.37 -2.23
CA GLN A 138 -8.98 -15.55 -3.09
C GLN A 138 -10.25 -16.40 -3.32
N HIS A 139 -11.25 -16.29 -2.44
CA HIS A 139 -12.53 -16.98 -2.53
C HIS A 139 -13.67 -16.11 -3.11
N ASP A 140 -13.42 -14.84 -3.42
CA ASP A 140 -14.41 -13.90 -3.97
C ASP A 140 -14.04 -13.51 -5.41
N ALA A 141 -14.65 -14.19 -6.37
CA ALA A 141 -14.36 -13.99 -7.78
C ALA A 141 -14.69 -12.56 -8.27
N SER A 142 -15.69 -11.89 -7.69
CA SER A 142 -16.07 -10.52 -8.10
C SER A 142 -15.01 -9.51 -7.67
N ARG A 143 -14.52 -9.64 -6.43
CA ARG A 143 -13.45 -8.76 -5.91
C ARG A 143 -12.13 -9.01 -6.62
N LEU A 144 -11.81 -10.27 -6.93
CA LEU A 144 -10.63 -10.56 -7.74
C LEU A 144 -10.70 -9.93 -9.14
N GLN A 145 -11.87 -9.89 -9.78
CA GLN A 145 -12.05 -9.20 -11.06
C GLN A 145 -11.85 -7.69 -10.94
N GLU A 146 -12.34 -7.07 -9.87
CA GLU A 146 -12.15 -5.65 -9.59
C GLU A 146 -10.68 -5.30 -9.33
N ILE A 147 -9.98 -6.15 -8.57
CA ILE A 147 -8.53 -6.02 -8.30
C ILE A 147 -7.72 -6.23 -9.60
N ALA A 148 -8.05 -7.26 -10.38
CA ALA A 148 -7.38 -7.63 -11.62
C ALA A 148 -7.82 -6.77 -12.82
N SER A 149 -7.85 -5.45 -12.63
CA SER A 149 -8.20 -4.51 -13.69
C SER A 149 -7.27 -4.65 -14.91
N PRO A 150 -7.75 -4.44 -16.14
CA PRO A 150 -6.92 -4.56 -17.35
C PRO A 150 -5.65 -3.70 -17.31
N GLN A 151 -5.74 -2.52 -16.67
CA GLN A 151 -4.61 -1.62 -16.44
C GLN A 151 -3.53 -2.26 -15.57
N LEU A 152 -3.92 -2.90 -14.45
CA LEU A 152 -2.98 -3.63 -13.60
C LEU A 152 -2.27 -4.73 -14.39
N LEU A 153 -3.02 -5.51 -15.16
CA LEU A 153 -2.48 -6.63 -15.92
C LEU A 153 -1.46 -6.16 -16.97
N THR A 154 -1.79 -5.08 -17.68
CA THR A 154 -0.90 -4.47 -18.68
C THR A 154 0.39 -3.97 -18.03
N ASN A 155 0.28 -3.27 -16.91
CA ASN A 155 1.44 -2.73 -16.20
C ASN A 155 2.33 -3.83 -15.63
N LEU A 156 1.74 -4.91 -15.10
CA LEU A 156 2.50 -6.09 -14.63
C LEU A 156 3.20 -6.80 -15.80
N GLN A 157 2.55 -6.96 -16.95
CA GLN A 157 3.15 -7.57 -18.13
C GLN A 157 4.37 -6.77 -18.62
N GLN A 158 4.25 -5.43 -18.65
CA GLN A 158 5.36 -4.56 -18.98
C GLN A 158 6.50 -4.68 -17.95
N LEU A 159 6.17 -4.75 -16.66
CA LEU A 159 7.14 -4.88 -15.58
C LEU A 159 7.95 -6.18 -15.68
N VAL A 160 7.30 -7.31 -15.94
CA VAL A 160 7.94 -8.63 -16.09
C VAL A 160 8.82 -8.69 -17.35
N SER A 161 8.47 -7.93 -18.39
CA SER A 161 9.25 -7.85 -19.62
C SER A 161 10.53 -7.02 -19.48
N GLN A 162 10.72 -6.29 -18.37
CA GLN A 162 11.91 -5.47 -18.13
C GLN A 162 13.05 -6.29 -17.49
N PRO A 163 14.24 -6.39 -18.12
CA PRO A 163 15.35 -7.21 -17.64
C PRO A 163 16.03 -6.70 -16.35
N LYS A 164 15.62 -5.53 -15.82
CA LYS A 164 16.31 -4.81 -14.72
C LYS A 164 15.73 -5.06 -13.32
N LEU A 165 14.58 -5.73 -13.19
CA LEU A 165 14.00 -6.12 -11.90
C LEU A 165 14.35 -7.58 -11.60
N GLN A 166 15.49 -7.76 -10.92
CA GLN A 166 16.02 -9.07 -10.53
C GLN A 166 15.02 -9.86 -9.66
N LEU A 167 14.66 -11.06 -10.13
CA LEU A 167 14.23 -12.31 -9.45
C LEU A 167 13.34 -12.29 -8.18
N GLN A 168 13.47 -11.35 -7.25
CA GLN A 168 12.64 -11.25 -6.03
C GLN A 168 11.22 -10.73 -6.32
N LEU A 169 11.08 -9.70 -7.15
CA LEU A 169 9.75 -9.23 -7.59
C LEU A 169 9.07 -10.23 -8.52
N VAL A 170 9.86 -10.95 -9.35
CA VAL A 170 9.33 -12.00 -10.22
C VAL A 170 8.69 -13.10 -9.38
N ASN A 171 9.27 -13.51 -8.25
CA ASN A 171 8.62 -14.52 -7.40
C ASN A 171 7.33 -14.03 -6.71
N GLN A 172 7.21 -12.74 -6.37
CA GLN A 172 5.95 -12.17 -5.81
C GLN A 172 4.88 -11.91 -6.88
N THR A 173 5.27 -11.44 -8.06
CA THR A 173 4.38 -11.30 -9.22
C THR A 173 4.01 -12.64 -9.84
N VAL A 174 4.90 -13.64 -9.77
CA VAL A 174 4.60 -15.03 -10.10
C VAL A 174 3.74 -15.65 -9.01
N ALA A 175 3.86 -15.31 -7.72
CA ALA A 175 2.89 -15.77 -6.70
C ALA A 175 1.48 -15.21 -6.92
N LEU A 176 1.37 -13.96 -7.38
CA LEU A 176 0.12 -13.39 -7.91
C LEU A 176 -0.44 -14.22 -9.10
N LEU A 177 0.45 -14.85 -9.88
CA LEU A 177 0.09 -15.66 -11.04
C LEU A 177 -0.04 -17.18 -10.73
N ASN A 178 0.61 -17.76 -9.71
CA ASN A 178 0.76 -19.21 -9.56
C ASN A 178 0.16 -19.76 -8.25
N TYR A 179 -1.00 -20.40 -8.38
CA TYR A 179 -1.30 -21.84 -8.19
C TYR A 179 -2.81 -22.04 -7.98
N ASN A 180 -3.53 -20.99 -7.56
CA ASN A 180 -5.00 -20.88 -7.65
C ASN A 180 -5.46 -19.68 -8.51
N ASN A 181 -4.65 -18.62 -8.60
CA ASN A 181 -4.97 -17.41 -9.34
C ASN A 181 -4.78 -17.50 -10.86
N LEU A 182 -3.93 -18.41 -11.37
CA LEU A 182 -3.79 -18.60 -12.83
C LEU A 182 -5.13 -18.98 -13.47
N ARG A 183 -6.00 -19.73 -12.78
CA ARG A 183 -7.35 -20.05 -13.27
C ARG A 183 -8.24 -18.83 -13.34
N VAL A 184 -8.20 -17.94 -12.34
CA VAL A 184 -8.99 -16.69 -12.35
C VAL A 184 -8.43 -15.73 -13.39
N PHE A 185 -7.11 -15.61 -13.49
CA PHE A 185 -6.41 -14.80 -14.48
C PHE A 185 -6.67 -15.30 -15.92
N LEU A 186 -6.55 -16.60 -16.17
CA LEU A 186 -6.89 -17.23 -17.45
C LEU A 186 -8.40 -17.19 -17.73
N HIS A 187 -9.27 -17.33 -16.73
CA HIS A 187 -10.73 -17.23 -16.88
C HIS A 187 -11.17 -15.79 -17.21
N CYS A 188 -10.55 -14.78 -16.60
CA CYS A 188 -10.77 -13.37 -16.93
C CYS A 188 -10.25 -13.06 -18.34
N ILE A 189 -9.06 -13.55 -18.72
CA ILE A 189 -8.54 -13.41 -20.08
C ILE A 189 -9.46 -14.11 -21.11
N SER A 190 -10.01 -15.29 -20.82
CA SER A 190 -10.90 -16.02 -21.74
C SER A 190 -12.29 -15.39 -21.94
N LYS A 191 -12.70 -14.44 -21.10
CA LYS A 191 -13.96 -13.69 -21.23
C LYS A 191 -13.79 -12.33 -21.90
N LEU A 192 -12.55 -11.92 -22.18
CA LEU A 192 -12.20 -10.65 -22.84
C LEU A 192 -11.90 -10.82 -24.34
N GLN A 193 -12.05 -12.03 -24.89
CA GLN A 193 -12.13 -12.35 -26.32
C GLN A 193 -13.54 -12.87 -26.64
#